data_AF-W4HI52-F1
#
_entry.id   AF-W4HI52-F1
#
_cell.length_a   1.000
_cell.length_b   1.000
_cell.length_c   1.000
_cell.angle_alpha   90.00
_cell.angle_beta   90.00
_cell.angle_gamma   90.00
#
_symmetry.space_group_name_H-M   'P 1'
#
loop_
_entity.id
_entity.type
_entity.pdbx_description
1 polymer ?
#
loop_
_entity_poly.entity_id
_entity_poly.type
_entity_poly.pdbx_seq_one_letter_code
_entity_poly.pdbx_strand_id
1 'polypeptide(L)'
;MTDDRDRYLSRPLPVPSRRLGRMARLGGLTGGVVGRAAWAGAREMAGGRRPDLRGLMLTPANATRVASELARMRGAAMKLGQLVSMEAGEYLSPELAEILATLRSEAHAMPGPQLKRVLAENWGDDFLTRLAKFDVRPIAAASIGQVHRAVTRDGRTLAVKVQYPGIRDSIDSDIANLGALMRWSGMVPKGLDLAPLLEDARVQLHEEADYRREAGQMTRFADLLENDPDFVVPRPHADFTSRDVLAMDFLPGVPVETLTTAPQEVRDGVARRLIALLLRELFEFRLIQTDPNFANYRYDPETGRISLLDFGATRAFPAPLVADFRDLLRAGLAGDRKAMRTTATRIGYLSDDLPPPRLATLLDMMEMCFAPLGQDAPFDFAASDLPARLTEQAVAFGRERDIAPVPPTDALFLQRKVAGLYLLAARLGARVALRPLVTPYA
;
A
#
# COMPACT_ATOMS: atom_id res chain seq x y z
N MET A 1 24.47 10.58 -14.67
CA MET A 1 25.02 11.03 -13.38
C MET A 1 24.16 12.20 -12.89
N THR A 2 23.04 11.84 -12.26
CA THR A 2 22.16 12.69 -11.47
C THR A 2 21.64 11.74 -10.39
N ASP A 3 22.01 12.02 -9.14
CA ASP A 3 21.76 11.18 -7.98
C ASP A 3 20.25 11.14 -7.71
N ASP A 4 19.64 9.94 -7.70
CA ASP A 4 18.20 9.73 -7.50
C ASP A 4 17.71 10.20 -6.10
N ARG A 5 18.65 10.63 -5.24
CA ARG A 5 18.42 11.30 -3.95
C ARG A 5 17.67 12.62 -4.04
N ASP A 6 17.71 13.31 -5.17
CA ASP A 6 17.10 14.65 -5.30
C ASP A 6 15.63 14.62 -5.75
N ARG A 7 15.10 13.47 -6.19
CA ARG A 7 13.73 13.36 -6.71
C ARG A 7 12.64 13.41 -5.62
N TYR A 8 13.00 13.16 -4.36
CA TYR A 8 12.10 13.11 -3.20
C TYR A 8 12.05 14.44 -2.40
N LEU A 9 12.68 15.50 -2.89
CA LEU A 9 12.99 16.68 -2.08
C LEU A 9 12.48 17.97 -2.70
N SER A 10 11.16 18.12 -2.73
CA SER A 10 10.52 19.44 -2.81
C SER A 10 10.53 20.14 -1.44
N ARG A 11 10.45 21.48 -1.46
CA ARG A 11 10.57 22.39 -0.30
C ARG A 11 9.83 21.88 0.97
N PRO A 12 10.42 22.00 2.17
CA PRO A 12 9.76 21.59 3.41
C PRO A 12 8.47 22.40 3.64
N LEU A 13 7.36 21.70 3.86
CA LEU A 13 6.04 22.30 4.07
C LEU A 13 5.46 21.84 5.43
N PRO A 14 4.92 22.76 6.26
CA PRO A 14 4.45 22.45 7.61
C PRO A 14 3.28 21.45 7.64
N VAL A 15 3.33 20.49 8.57
CA VAL A 15 2.24 19.53 8.84
C VAL A 15 1.25 20.16 9.84
N PRO A 16 -0.06 20.28 9.52
CA PRO A 16 -1.04 20.84 10.46
C PRO A 16 -1.30 19.89 11.64
N SER A 17 -1.20 20.38 12.87
CA SER A 17 -1.15 19.55 14.10
C SER A 17 -2.27 19.79 15.14
N ARG A 18 -3.25 20.69 14.91
CA ARG A 18 -4.30 21.00 15.91
C ARG A 18 -5.72 20.90 15.35
N ARG A 19 -6.65 20.31 16.14
CA ARG A 19 -8.09 20.13 15.82
C ARG A 19 -8.80 21.43 15.40
N LEU A 20 -8.57 22.54 16.11
CA LEU A 20 -9.20 23.83 15.83
C LEU A 20 -8.66 24.53 14.57
N GLY A 21 -7.38 24.33 14.23
CA GLY A 21 -6.81 24.87 12.98
C GLY A 21 -7.35 24.16 11.73
N ARG A 22 -7.78 22.90 11.89
CA ARG A 22 -8.46 22.11 10.85
C ARG A 22 -9.95 22.44 10.77
N MET A 23 -10.64 22.60 11.90
CA MET A 23 -12.06 23.00 11.97
C MET A 23 -12.32 24.45 11.53
N ALA A 24 -11.48 25.43 11.92
CA ALA A 24 -11.67 26.83 11.56
C ALA A 24 -11.56 27.09 10.05
N ARG A 25 -10.91 26.19 9.30
CA ARG A 25 -10.82 26.25 7.83
C ARG A 25 -11.99 25.55 7.13
N LEU A 26 -12.63 24.57 7.79
CA LEU A 26 -13.91 23.99 7.36
C LEU A 26 -15.08 24.96 7.54
N GLY A 27 -15.09 25.76 8.62
CA GLY A 27 -16.13 26.76 8.89
C GLY A 27 -16.14 27.93 7.88
N GLY A 28 -15.02 28.25 7.26
CA GLY A 28 -14.95 29.23 6.16
C GLY A 28 -15.55 28.72 4.84
N LEU A 29 -15.72 27.41 4.68
CA LEU A 29 -16.17 26.76 3.44
C LEU A 29 -17.68 26.51 3.40
N THR A 30 -18.34 26.32 4.55
CA THR A 30 -19.81 26.25 4.59
C THR A 30 -20.45 27.60 4.20
N GLY A 31 -19.86 28.74 4.56
CA GLY A 31 -20.38 30.06 4.16
C GLY A 31 -20.19 30.40 2.68
N GLY A 32 -19.01 30.08 2.11
CA GLY A 32 -18.65 30.49 0.74
C GLY A 32 -19.24 29.63 -0.39
N VAL A 33 -19.38 28.32 -0.17
CA VAL A 33 -19.91 27.38 -1.17
C VAL A 33 -21.44 27.37 -1.16
N VAL A 34 -22.06 27.39 0.03
CA VAL A 34 -23.52 27.52 0.16
C VAL A 34 -23.99 28.89 -0.35
N GLY A 35 -23.25 29.97 -0.07
CA GLY A 35 -23.59 31.32 -0.54
C GLY A 35 -23.59 31.46 -2.06
N ARG A 36 -22.64 30.83 -2.77
CA ARG A 36 -22.57 30.88 -4.25
C ARG A 36 -23.52 29.90 -4.93
N ALA A 37 -23.73 28.71 -4.35
CA ALA A 37 -24.73 27.77 -4.84
C ALA A 37 -26.15 28.32 -4.66
N ALA A 38 -26.42 29.01 -3.55
CA ALA A 38 -27.68 29.72 -3.33
C ALA A 38 -27.85 30.89 -4.33
N TRP A 39 -26.80 31.66 -4.61
CA TRP A 39 -26.84 32.76 -5.60
C TRP A 39 -27.03 32.27 -7.04
N ALA A 40 -26.35 31.18 -7.43
CA ALA A 40 -26.48 30.58 -8.75
C ALA A 40 -27.85 29.90 -8.93
N GLY A 41 -28.33 29.18 -7.91
CA GLY A 41 -29.66 28.56 -7.90
C GLY A 41 -30.81 29.58 -7.90
N ALA A 42 -30.66 30.71 -7.19
CA ALA A 42 -31.62 31.81 -7.23
C ALA A 42 -31.69 32.47 -8.63
N ARG A 43 -30.53 32.59 -9.31
CA ARG A 43 -30.44 33.16 -10.66
C ARG A 43 -30.99 32.23 -11.74
N GLU A 44 -30.83 30.91 -11.61
CA GLU A 44 -31.44 29.92 -12.51
C GLU A 44 -32.95 29.77 -12.32
N MET A 45 -33.45 29.83 -11.07
CA MET A 45 -34.89 29.85 -10.79
C MET A 45 -35.58 31.10 -11.33
N ALA A 46 -34.94 32.26 -11.26
CA ALA A 46 -35.44 33.50 -11.88
C ALA A 46 -35.51 33.41 -13.42
N GLY A 47 -34.76 32.51 -14.05
CA GLY A 47 -34.76 32.23 -15.49
C GLY A 47 -35.65 31.05 -15.92
N GLY A 48 -36.47 30.48 -15.03
CA GLY A 48 -37.44 29.44 -15.35
C GLY A 48 -36.86 28.03 -15.61
N ARG A 49 -35.60 27.77 -15.25
CA ARG A 49 -34.97 26.44 -15.37
C ARG A 49 -34.88 25.75 -14.01
N ARG A 50 -35.14 24.44 -13.96
CA ARG A 50 -34.90 23.63 -12.76
C ARG A 50 -33.39 23.51 -12.55
N PRO A 51 -32.84 23.90 -11.39
CA PRO A 51 -31.41 23.87 -11.15
C PRO A 51 -30.91 22.42 -11.13
N ASP A 52 -29.98 22.09 -12.02
CA ASP A 52 -29.23 20.83 -11.95
C ASP A 52 -28.09 20.99 -10.94
N LEU A 53 -28.43 20.74 -9.67
CA LEU A 53 -27.47 20.79 -8.57
C LEU A 53 -26.30 19.81 -8.76
N ARG A 54 -26.46 18.74 -9.57
CA ARG A 54 -25.39 17.77 -9.82
C ARG A 54 -24.37 18.28 -10.83
N GLY A 55 -24.81 18.91 -11.93
CA GLY A 55 -23.93 19.52 -12.93
C GLY A 55 -23.10 20.69 -12.39
N LEU A 56 -23.63 21.43 -11.41
CA LEU A 56 -22.89 22.48 -10.70
C LEU A 56 -21.90 21.95 -9.65
N MET A 57 -22.12 20.72 -9.15
CA MET A 57 -21.25 20.07 -8.16
C MET A 57 -20.07 19.31 -8.81
N LEU A 58 -20.26 18.67 -9.97
CA LEU A 58 -19.24 17.92 -10.71
C LEU A 58 -18.47 18.79 -11.72
N THR A 59 -18.09 20.01 -11.34
CA THR A 59 -17.20 20.81 -12.18
C THR A 59 -15.74 20.36 -12.00
N PRO A 60 -14.90 20.42 -13.05
CA PRO A 60 -13.47 20.16 -12.93
C PRO A 60 -12.82 20.96 -11.79
N ALA A 61 -13.28 22.19 -11.53
CA ALA A 61 -12.82 23.04 -10.44
C ALA A 61 -13.13 22.49 -9.02
N ASN A 62 -14.25 21.79 -8.84
CA ASN A 62 -14.59 21.14 -7.57
C ASN A 62 -13.80 19.84 -7.39
N ALA A 63 -13.57 19.08 -8.46
CA ALA A 63 -12.70 17.91 -8.45
C ALA A 63 -11.26 18.30 -8.05
N THR A 64 -10.68 19.33 -8.67
CA THR A 64 -9.35 19.86 -8.28
C THR A 64 -9.32 20.34 -6.83
N ARG A 65 -10.41 20.90 -6.30
CA ARG A 65 -10.50 21.30 -4.88
C ARG A 65 -10.50 20.11 -3.94
N VAL A 66 -11.32 19.09 -4.23
CA VAL A 66 -11.32 17.81 -3.50
C VAL A 66 -9.92 17.19 -3.50
N ALA A 67 -9.25 17.20 -4.65
CA ALA A 67 -7.87 16.76 -4.80
C ALA A 67 -6.89 17.50 -3.90
N SER A 68 -6.95 18.84 -3.94
CA SER A 68 -6.05 19.69 -3.17
C SER A 68 -6.26 19.52 -1.66
N GLU A 69 -7.48 19.21 -1.22
CA GLU A 69 -7.77 18.97 0.20
C GLU A 69 -7.35 17.55 0.62
N LEU A 70 -7.55 16.53 -0.22
CA LEU A 70 -6.98 15.20 0.03
C LEU A 70 -5.44 15.26 0.08
N ALA A 71 -4.79 16.09 -0.75
CA ALA A 71 -3.33 16.26 -0.77
C ALA A 71 -2.81 16.90 0.51
N ARG A 72 -3.64 17.74 1.13
CA ARG A 72 -3.33 18.41 2.40
C ARG A 72 -3.53 17.50 3.62
N MET A 73 -4.33 16.43 3.52
CA MET A 73 -4.62 15.45 4.59
C MET A 73 -3.55 14.33 4.69
N ARG A 74 -2.27 14.67 4.53
CA ARG A 74 -1.08 13.78 4.44
C ARG A 74 -1.18 12.43 5.16
N GLY A 75 -0.61 11.39 4.56
CA GLY A 75 -0.46 10.06 5.16
C GLY A 75 -1.74 9.21 5.05
N ALA A 76 -2.73 9.49 5.87
CA ALA A 76 -4.00 8.75 5.90
C ALA A 76 -4.75 8.86 4.56
N ALA A 77 -4.92 10.06 4.02
CA ALA A 77 -5.59 10.27 2.72
C ALA A 77 -4.81 9.68 1.53
N MET A 78 -3.48 9.63 1.61
CA MET A 78 -2.62 9.05 0.57
C MET A 78 -2.73 7.52 0.56
N LYS A 79 -2.70 6.89 1.74
CA LYS A 79 -2.92 5.44 1.90
C LYS A 79 -4.35 5.06 1.51
N LEU A 80 -5.34 5.87 1.91
CA LEU A 80 -6.74 5.70 1.50
C LEU A 80 -6.92 5.86 -0.01
N GLY A 81 -6.22 6.81 -0.62
CA GLY A 81 -6.20 6.95 -2.07
C GLY A 81 -5.62 5.73 -2.77
N GLN A 82 -4.56 5.15 -2.21
CA GLN A 82 -4.01 3.88 -2.69
C GLN A 82 -5.02 2.73 -2.52
N LEU A 83 -5.64 2.58 -1.35
CA LEU A 83 -6.63 1.53 -1.07
C LEU A 83 -7.85 1.65 -2.00
N VAL A 84 -8.49 2.83 -2.04
CA VAL A 84 -9.69 3.10 -2.84
C VAL A 84 -9.39 3.05 -4.34
N SER A 85 -8.24 3.58 -4.81
CA SER A 85 -7.85 3.48 -6.23
C SER A 85 -7.51 2.06 -6.65
N MET A 86 -7.20 1.15 -5.72
CA MET A 86 -6.85 -0.24 -6.04
C MET A 86 -8.04 -1.18 -5.87
N GLU A 87 -8.90 -0.96 -4.87
CA GLU A 87 -10.07 -1.80 -4.58
C GLU A 87 -11.31 -1.37 -5.36
N ALA A 88 -11.45 -0.07 -5.62
CA ALA A 88 -12.57 0.49 -6.35
C ALA A 88 -12.15 1.20 -7.64
N GLY A 89 -10.87 1.19 -8.02
CA GLY A 89 -10.31 2.01 -9.11
C GLY A 89 -11.07 1.94 -10.44
N GLU A 90 -11.54 0.74 -10.80
CA GLU A 90 -12.34 0.52 -12.02
C GLU A 90 -13.77 1.07 -11.91
N TYR A 91 -14.24 1.31 -10.69
CA TYR A 91 -15.53 1.91 -10.34
C TYR A 91 -15.43 3.41 -9.99
N LEU A 92 -14.21 3.96 -9.88
CA LEU A 92 -14.00 5.39 -9.67
C LEU A 92 -14.07 6.14 -11.00
N SER A 93 -14.53 7.39 -10.95
CA SER A 93 -14.46 8.24 -12.14
C SER A 93 -12.99 8.54 -12.50
N PRO A 94 -12.65 8.72 -13.79
CA PRO A 94 -11.29 9.05 -14.23
C PRO A 94 -10.70 10.27 -13.48
N GLU A 95 -11.53 11.26 -13.17
CA GLU A 95 -11.14 12.45 -12.42
C GLU A 95 -10.71 12.09 -10.99
N LEU A 96 -11.43 11.19 -10.31
CA LEU A 96 -11.05 10.74 -8.97
C LEU A 96 -9.76 9.91 -9.00
N ALA A 97 -9.55 9.08 -10.02
CA ALA A 97 -8.32 8.32 -10.19
C ALA A 97 -7.09 9.24 -10.38
N GLU A 98 -7.20 10.30 -11.19
CA GLU A 98 -6.14 11.29 -11.40
C GLU A 98 -5.80 12.06 -10.12
N ILE A 99 -6.83 12.39 -9.34
CA ILE A 99 -6.69 13.02 -8.03
C ILE A 99 -5.90 12.12 -7.08
N LEU A 100 -6.30 10.85 -6.94
CA LEU A 100 -5.62 9.88 -6.07
C LEU A 100 -4.18 9.60 -6.55
N ALA A 101 -3.93 9.61 -7.85
CA ALA A 101 -2.60 9.50 -8.43
C ALA A 101 -1.71 10.71 -8.09
N THR A 102 -2.27 11.92 -8.04
CA THR A 102 -1.55 13.14 -7.68
C THR A 102 -1.12 13.11 -6.20
N LEU A 103 -1.98 12.63 -5.30
CA LEU A 103 -1.66 12.45 -3.86
C LEU A 103 -0.42 11.61 -3.62
N ARG A 104 -0.18 10.60 -4.47
CA ARG A 104 0.96 9.68 -4.37
C ARG A 104 2.31 10.38 -4.63
N SER A 105 2.31 11.52 -5.31
CA SER A 105 3.53 12.17 -5.84
C SER A 105 4.17 13.22 -4.91
N GLU A 106 3.49 13.62 -3.82
CA GLU A 106 3.91 14.76 -2.98
C GLU A 106 4.40 14.37 -1.57
N ALA A 107 5.43 13.54 -1.45
CA ALA A 107 6.10 13.29 -0.16
C ALA A 107 7.08 14.45 0.16
N HIS A 108 6.64 15.42 0.95
CA HIS A 108 7.47 16.55 1.39
C HIS A 108 8.05 16.30 2.79
N ALA A 109 9.35 16.57 2.97
CA ALA A 109 10.03 16.43 4.26
C ALA A 109 9.41 17.31 5.36
N MET A 110 9.30 16.75 6.57
CA MET A 110 8.89 17.46 7.77
C MET A 110 9.92 18.55 8.13
N PRO A 111 9.48 19.78 8.41
CA PRO A 111 10.37 20.83 8.90
C PRO A 111 11.08 20.45 10.21
N GLY A 112 12.35 20.85 10.33
CA GLY A 112 13.20 20.56 11.50
C GLY A 112 12.58 20.87 12.87
N PRO A 113 11.86 21.99 13.09
CA PRO A 113 11.20 22.25 14.37
C PRO A 113 10.13 21.23 14.74
N GLN A 114 9.38 20.72 13.76
CA GLN A 114 8.38 19.68 14.00
C GLN A 114 9.06 18.34 14.31
N LEU A 115 10.14 18.02 13.60
CA LEU A 115 10.94 16.82 13.85
C LEU A 115 11.51 16.82 15.27
N LYS A 116 12.14 17.94 15.67
CA LYS A 116 12.69 18.11 17.02
C LYS A 116 11.62 17.91 18.09
N ARG A 117 10.41 18.45 17.87
CA ARG A 117 9.29 18.29 18.81
C ARG A 117 8.86 16.83 18.95
N VAL A 118 8.65 16.11 17.84
CA VAL A 118 8.25 14.68 17.90
C VAL A 118 9.32 13.85 18.60
N LEU A 119 10.60 14.10 18.30
CA LEU A 119 11.70 13.42 18.98
C LEU A 119 11.72 13.76 20.48
N ALA A 120 11.62 15.03 20.86
CA ALA A 120 11.62 15.43 22.28
C ALA A 120 10.43 14.83 23.06
N GLU A 121 9.24 14.80 22.48
CA GLU A 121 8.05 14.18 23.08
C GLU A 121 8.23 12.68 23.34
N ASN A 122 9.02 11.99 22.51
CA ASN A 122 9.22 10.54 22.60
C ASN A 122 10.49 10.14 23.37
N TRP A 123 11.51 10.99 23.36
CA TRP A 123 12.87 10.66 23.80
C TRP A 123 13.42 11.59 24.88
N GLY A 124 12.66 12.62 25.29
CA GLY A 124 13.09 13.67 26.20
C GLY A 124 13.72 14.88 25.49
N ASP A 125 13.65 16.06 26.10
CA ASP A 125 14.19 17.31 25.54
C ASP A 125 15.71 17.26 25.30
N ASP A 126 16.41 16.40 26.04
CA ASP A 126 17.86 16.18 25.99
C ASP A 126 18.25 14.98 25.11
N PHE A 127 17.37 14.46 24.25
CA PHE A 127 17.64 13.25 23.45
C PHE A 127 18.94 13.31 22.63
N LEU A 128 19.36 14.51 22.21
CA LEU A 128 20.62 14.73 21.49
C LEU A 128 21.86 14.34 22.32
N THR A 129 21.77 14.33 23.64
CA THR A 129 22.86 13.86 24.51
C THR A 129 23.13 12.36 24.35
N ARG A 130 22.07 11.58 24.05
CA ARG A 130 22.13 10.13 23.84
C ARG A 130 22.66 9.73 22.45
N LEU A 131 22.77 10.70 21.55
CA LEU A 131 23.24 10.50 20.18
C LEU A 131 24.63 11.13 19.99
N ALA A 132 25.51 10.44 19.27
CA ALA A 132 26.75 11.00 18.76
C ALA A 132 26.49 11.85 17.51
N LYS A 133 25.54 11.43 16.66
CA LYS A 133 25.16 12.13 15.43
C LYS A 133 23.69 11.86 15.08
N PHE A 134 23.00 12.86 14.55
CA PHE A 134 21.65 12.72 13.98
C PHE A 134 21.54 13.52 12.69
N ASP A 135 21.24 12.85 11.58
CA ASP A 135 21.08 13.49 10.27
C ASP A 135 19.67 14.10 10.15
N VAL A 136 19.58 15.42 10.24
CA VAL A 136 18.28 16.16 10.17
C VAL A 136 17.63 16.04 8.79
N ARG A 137 18.42 15.83 7.73
CA ARG A 137 17.87 15.54 6.40
C ARG A 137 17.43 14.06 6.39
N PRO A 138 16.16 13.76 6.07
CA PRO A 138 15.72 12.38 5.98
C PRO A 138 16.43 11.66 4.82
N ILE A 139 16.68 10.37 5.01
CA ILE A 139 17.26 9.48 3.99
C ILE A 139 16.19 8.76 3.16
N ALA A 140 14.95 8.70 3.67
CA ALA A 140 13.80 8.13 2.98
C ALA A 140 12.49 8.73 3.51
N ALA A 141 11.45 8.74 2.68
CA ALA A 141 10.08 8.99 3.10
C ALA A 141 9.40 7.65 3.47
N ALA A 142 8.51 7.68 4.46
CA ALA A 142 7.63 6.58 4.79
C ALA A 142 6.17 7.00 4.58
N SER A 143 5.23 6.05 4.54
CA SER A 143 3.81 6.34 4.26
C SER A 143 3.22 7.43 5.17
N ILE A 144 3.51 7.36 6.47
CA ILE A 144 3.03 8.30 7.50
C ILE A 144 4.17 8.97 8.28
N GLY A 145 5.38 8.99 7.72
CA GLY A 145 6.55 9.51 8.41
C GLY A 145 7.76 9.70 7.50
N GLN A 146 8.94 9.80 8.11
CA GLN A 146 10.20 9.94 7.42
C GLN A 146 11.32 9.23 8.19
N VAL A 147 12.35 8.76 7.47
CA VAL A 147 13.45 7.98 8.06
C VAL A 147 14.71 8.83 8.10
N HIS A 148 15.37 8.84 9.25
CA HIS A 148 16.64 9.53 9.50
C HIS A 148 17.73 8.54 9.83
N ARG A 149 18.98 8.92 9.57
CA ARG A 149 20.14 8.18 10.07
C ARG A 149 20.62 8.78 11.37
N ALA A 150 20.91 7.94 12.35
CA ALA A 150 21.49 8.35 13.63
C ALA A 150 22.68 7.46 14.00
N VAL A 151 23.57 7.99 14.83
CA VAL A 151 24.65 7.24 15.48
C VAL A 151 24.54 7.49 16.97
N THR A 152 24.41 6.43 17.76
CA THR A 152 24.33 6.48 19.22
C THR A 152 25.72 6.71 19.83
N ARG A 153 25.76 7.07 21.13
CA ARG A 153 27.04 7.27 21.85
C ARG A 153 27.87 6.00 22.01
N ASP A 154 27.22 4.85 22.00
CA ASP A 154 27.89 3.53 22.03
C ASP A 154 28.27 3.01 20.63
N GLY A 155 28.07 3.81 19.57
CA GLY A 155 28.57 3.54 18.22
C GLY A 155 27.60 2.81 17.29
N ARG A 156 26.40 2.43 17.74
CA ARG A 156 25.36 1.82 16.88
C ARG A 156 24.88 2.81 15.83
N THR A 157 24.77 2.36 14.57
CA THR A 157 24.17 3.16 13.50
C THR A 157 22.72 2.73 13.30
N LEU A 158 21.80 3.68 13.42
CA LEU A 158 20.37 3.44 13.43
C LEU A 158 19.67 4.08 12.23
N ALA A 159 18.66 3.40 11.71
CA ALA A 159 17.59 4.00 10.93
C ALA A 159 16.43 4.36 11.87
N VAL A 160 16.06 5.64 11.89
CA VAL A 160 15.05 6.21 12.81
C VAL A 160 13.85 6.68 11.99
N LYS A 161 12.78 5.88 11.95
CA LYS A 161 11.50 6.23 11.33
C LYS A 161 10.69 7.06 12.31
N VAL A 162 10.38 8.30 11.93
CA VAL A 162 9.65 9.29 12.74
C VAL A 162 8.31 9.59 12.09
N GLN A 163 7.23 9.38 12.83
CA GLN A 163 5.87 9.64 12.36
C GLN A 163 5.61 11.14 12.19
N TYR A 164 4.78 11.52 11.21
CA TYR A 164 4.32 12.91 11.12
C TYR A 164 3.43 13.28 12.33
N PRO A 165 3.60 14.48 12.91
CA PRO A 165 2.93 14.86 14.15
C PRO A 165 1.41 14.89 13.97
N GLY A 166 0.71 14.18 14.85
CA GLY A 166 -0.75 14.19 14.94
C GLY A 166 -1.47 13.35 13.88
N ILE A 167 -0.76 12.46 13.16
CA ILE A 167 -1.40 11.49 12.25
C ILE A 167 -2.25 10.50 13.05
N ARG A 168 -1.70 9.85 14.08
CA ARG A 168 -2.45 8.88 14.89
C ARG A 168 -3.78 9.44 15.40
N ASP A 169 -3.74 10.66 15.92
CA ASP A 169 -4.92 11.33 16.48
C ASP A 169 -5.94 11.79 15.43
N SER A 170 -5.55 11.84 14.15
CA SER A 170 -6.41 12.30 13.06
C SER A 170 -7.04 11.19 12.24
N ILE A 171 -6.54 9.95 12.31
CA ILE A 171 -7.03 8.81 11.51
C ILE A 171 -8.56 8.70 11.50
N ASP A 172 -9.18 8.66 12.68
CA ASP A 172 -10.65 8.51 12.79
C ASP A 172 -11.39 9.66 12.11
N SER A 173 -10.95 10.89 12.33
CA SER A 173 -11.57 12.06 11.72
C SER A 173 -11.32 12.14 10.22
N ASP A 174 -10.14 11.71 9.75
CA ASP A 174 -9.75 11.76 8.35
C ASP A 174 -10.56 10.72 7.54
N ILE A 175 -10.74 9.52 8.09
CA ILE A 175 -11.60 8.47 7.54
C ILE A 175 -13.06 8.95 7.47
N ALA A 176 -13.58 9.53 8.56
CA ALA A 176 -14.95 10.04 8.60
C ALA A 176 -15.19 11.15 7.56
N ASN A 177 -14.22 12.09 7.45
CA ASN A 177 -14.27 13.17 6.48
C ASN A 177 -14.23 12.67 5.04
N LEU A 178 -13.36 11.68 4.74
CA LEU A 178 -13.28 11.07 3.42
C LEU A 178 -14.60 10.36 3.07
N GLY A 179 -15.15 9.58 4.00
CA GLY A 179 -16.44 8.92 3.80
C GLY A 179 -17.56 9.92 3.52
N ALA A 180 -17.59 11.06 4.21
CA ALA A 180 -18.54 12.14 3.93
C ALA A 180 -18.31 12.77 2.54
N LEU A 181 -17.05 13.00 2.15
CA LEU A 181 -16.69 13.59 0.88
C LEU A 181 -17.06 12.70 -0.31
N MET A 182 -16.79 11.40 -0.22
CA MET A 182 -17.13 10.43 -1.26
C MET A 182 -18.64 10.29 -1.45
N ARG A 183 -19.43 10.33 -0.36
CA ARG A 183 -20.90 10.35 -0.43
C ARG A 183 -21.41 11.65 -1.06
N TRP A 184 -20.79 12.78 -0.74
CA TRP A 184 -21.21 14.09 -1.22
C TRP A 184 -20.83 14.34 -2.69
N SER A 185 -19.69 13.82 -3.16
CA SER A 185 -19.22 14.04 -4.53
C SER A 185 -20.10 13.39 -5.60
N GLY A 186 -20.93 12.41 -5.24
CA GLY A 186 -21.74 11.65 -6.19
C GLY A 186 -20.92 10.76 -7.13
N MET A 187 -19.61 10.61 -6.88
CA MET A 187 -18.68 9.80 -7.66
C MET A 187 -18.71 8.31 -7.26
N VAL A 188 -19.42 7.95 -6.19
CA VAL A 188 -19.63 6.56 -5.76
C VAL A 188 -20.92 6.03 -6.39
N PRO A 189 -20.91 4.86 -7.07
CA PRO A 189 -22.11 4.25 -7.62
C PRO A 189 -23.21 4.04 -6.56
N LYS A 190 -24.47 4.29 -6.95
CA LYS A 190 -25.62 3.99 -6.08
C LYS A 190 -25.67 2.47 -5.84
N GLY A 191 -25.50 2.04 -4.60
CA GLY A 191 -25.55 0.62 -4.19
C GLY A 191 -24.22 0.05 -3.70
N LEU A 192 -23.10 0.76 -3.86
CA LEU A 192 -21.82 0.34 -3.29
C LEU A 192 -21.71 0.79 -1.82
N ASP A 193 -21.70 -0.17 -0.90
CA ASP A 193 -21.43 0.11 0.51
C ASP A 193 -19.92 0.18 0.75
N LEU A 194 -19.41 1.40 0.93
CA LEU A 194 -18.01 1.67 1.24
C LEU A 194 -17.70 1.58 2.73
N ALA A 195 -18.69 1.41 3.61
CA ALA A 195 -18.46 1.41 5.05
C ALA A 195 -17.49 0.30 5.51
N PRO A 196 -17.59 -0.96 5.02
CA PRO A 196 -16.63 -2.00 5.37
C PRO A 196 -15.20 -1.65 4.93
N LEU A 197 -15.06 -1.09 3.72
CA LEU A 197 -13.76 -0.70 3.17
C LEU A 197 -13.10 0.42 3.98
N LEU A 198 -13.88 1.42 4.38
CA LEU A 198 -13.41 2.53 5.20
C LEU A 198 -13.03 2.07 6.61
N GLU A 199 -13.75 1.11 7.19
CA GLU A 199 -13.40 0.53 8.49
C GLU A 199 -12.10 -0.30 8.40
N ASP A 200 -11.95 -1.12 7.36
CA ASP A 200 -10.71 -1.87 7.12
C ASP A 200 -9.51 -0.94 6.96
N ALA A 201 -9.67 0.14 6.18
CA ALA A 201 -8.65 1.16 6.02
C ALA A 201 -8.34 1.90 7.33
N ARG A 202 -9.36 2.17 8.15
CA ARG A 202 -9.21 2.79 9.47
C ARG A 202 -8.39 1.89 10.40
N VAL A 203 -8.73 0.61 10.49
CA VAL A 203 -8.01 -0.38 11.30
C VAL A 203 -6.55 -0.45 10.84
N GLN A 204 -6.33 -0.60 9.53
CA GLN A 204 -4.97 -0.68 8.97
C GLN A 204 -4.14 0.57 9.29
N LEU A 205 -4.71 1.77 9.15
CA LEU A 205 -3.99 3.00 9.46
C LEU A 205 -3.61 3.10 10.93
N HIS A 206 -4.45 2.64 11.86
CA HIS A 206 -4.12 2.58 13.29
C HIS A 206 -2.99 1.58 13.56
N GLU A 207 -3.02 0.43 12.90
CA GLU A 207 -1.94 -0.56 12.99
C GLU A 207 -0.61 -0.02 12.47
N GLU A 208 -0.60 0.66 11.33
CA GLU A 208 0.59 1.29 10.75
C GLU A 208 1.08 2.48 11.58
N ALA A 209 0.17 3.16 12.27
CA ALA A 209 0.53 4.24 13.17
C ALA A 209 1.23 3.73 14.44
N ASP A 210 1.01 2.50 14.90
CA ASP A 210 1.68 1.96 16.08
C ASP A 210 3.06 1.34 15.77
N TYR A 211 4.11 2.13 15.93
CA TYR A 211 5.48 1.65 15.70
C TYR A 211 5.98 0.62 16.72
N ARG A 212 5.32 0.45 17.88
CA ARG A 212 5.61 -0.69 18.76
C ARG A 212 5.08 -1.99 18.18
N ARG A 213 3.91 -1.95 17.54
CA ARG A 213 3.37 -3.10 16.80
C ARG A 213 4.30 -3.45 15.65
N GLU A 214 4.74 -2.47 14.86
CA GLU A 214 5.69 -2.69 13.77
C GLU A 214 7.02 -3.31 14.28
N ALA A 215 7.59 -2.77 15.37
CA ALA A 215 8.78 -3.34 16.00
C ALA A 215 8.60 -4.81 16.41
N GLY A 216 7.44 -5.16 17.00
CA GLY A 216 7.14 -6.55 17.37
C GLY A 216 7.07 -7.49 16.15
N GLN A 217 6.47 -7.03 15.05
CA GLN A 217 6.42 -7.80 13.80
C GLN A 217 7.80 -7.96 13.17
N MET A 218 8.62 -6.91 13.20
CA MET A 218 10.01 -6.92 12.75
C MET A 218 10.86 -7.92 13.55
N THR A 219 10.74 -7.94 14.88
CA THR A 219 11.42 -8.95 15.73
C THR A 219 11.01 -10.36 15.32
N ARG A 220 9.70 -10.62 15.16
CA ARG A 220 9.20 -11.95 14.78
C ARG A 220 9.70 -12.39 13.41
N PHE A 221 9.76 -11.49 12.43
CA PHE A 221 10.33 -11.78 11.11
C PHE A 221 11.84 -11.99 11.16
N ALA A 222 12.56 -11.20 11.97
CA ALA A 222 13.99 -11.38 12.17
C ALA A 222 14.31 -12.75 12.79
N ASP A 223 13.47 -13.25 13.70
CA ASP A 223 13.64 -14.60 14.28
C ASP A 223 13.36 -15.69 13.23
N LEU A 224 12.33 -15.53 12.40
CA LEU A 224 12.01 -16.49 11.32
C LEU A 224 13.10 -16.57 10.24
N LEU A 225 13.88 -15.50 10.07
CA LEU A 225 14.92 -15.36 9.03
C LEU A 225 16.34 -15.27 9.60
N GLU A 226 16.55 -15.58 10.88
CA GLU A 226 17.83 -15.33 11.58
C GLU A 226 19.04 -15.98 10.88
N ASN A 227 18.88 -17.22 10.40
CA ASN A 227 19.92 -17.98 9.73
C ASN A 227 19.71 -18.07 8.21
N ASP A 228 18.89 -17.19 7.65
CA ASP A 228 18.59 -17.20 6.23
C ASP A 228 19.76 -16.64 5.41
N PRO A 229 20.32 -17.38 4.44
CA PRO A 229 21.47 -16.89 3.68
C PRO A 229 21.13 -15.75 2.72
N ASP A 230 19.84 -15.59 2.36
CA ASP A 230 19.38 -14.67 1.33
C ASP A 230 18.79 -13.39 1.91
N PHE A 231 18.21 -13.44 3.12
CA PHE A 231 17.48 -12.34 3.73
C PHE A 231 18.08 -11.85 5.03
N VAL A 232 17.97 -10.55 5.28
CA VAL A 232 18.29 -9.95 6.57
C VAL A 232 17.16 -9.00 6.99
N VAL A 233 16.82 -9.02 8.27
CA VAL A 233 15.81 -8.14 8.87
C VAL A 233 16.51 -7.34 9.96
N PRO A 234 16.38 -5.99 9.99
CA PRO A 234 16.98 -5.19 11.04
C PRO A 234 16.32 -5.52 12.39
N ARG A 235 17.08 -5.42 13.49
CA ARG A 235 16.52 -5.54 14.83
C ARG A 235 16.04 -4.16 15.33
N PRO A 236 14.88 -4.08 16.00
CA PRO A 236 14.44 -2.84 16.62
C PRO A 236 15.25 -2.54 17.89
N HIS A 237 15.56 -1.27 18.10
CA HIS A 237 16.24 -0.73 19.28
C HIS A 237 15.20 -0.21 20.28
N ALA A 238 14.87 -1.03 21.28
CA ALA A 238 13.83 -0.74 22.25
C ALA A 238 14.09 0.55 23.06
N ASP A 239 15.35 0.87 23.32
CA ASP A 239 15.82 2.09 24.00
C ASP A 239 15.57 3.40 23.21
N PHE A 240 15.31 3.26 21.91
CA PHE A 240 14.98 4.37 21.00
C PHE A 240 13.62 4.18 20.29
N THR A 241 12.84 3.17 20.69
CA THR A 241 11.54 2.89 20.05
C THR A 241 10.38 3.26 20.97
N SER A 242 9.43 4.00 20.41
CA SER A 242 8.19 4.42 21.05
C SER A 242 7.01 4.14 20.12
N ARG A 243 5.85 4.72 20.41
CA ARG A 243 4.68 4.61 19.54
C ARG A 243 4.84 5.40 18.24
N ASP A 244 5.56 6.51 18.26
CA ASP A 244 5.65 7.45 17.13
C ASP A 244 7.07 7.52 16.53
N VAL A 245 8.04 6.84 17.14
CA VAL A 245 9.41 6.71 16.65
C VAL A 245 9.84 5.23 16.68
N LEU A 246 10.26 4.70 15.54
CA LEU A 246 10.87 3.37 15.42
C LEU A 246 12.35 3.52 15.12
N ALA A 247 13.20 3.00 15.99
CA ALA A 247 14.63 2.90 15.74
C ALA A 247 14.99 1.44 15.47
N MET A 248 15.73 1.19 14.39
CA MET A 248 16.15 -0.14 13.98
C MET A 248 17.60 -0.11 13.44
N ASP A 249 18.23 -1.28 13.30
CA ASP A 249 19.54 -1.37 12.65
C ASP A 249 19.54 -0.66 11.30
N PHE A 250 20.59 0.13 11.05
CA PHE A 250 20.82 0.68 9.72
C PHE A 250 21.46 -0.39 8.82
N LEU A 251 20.71 -0.87 7.83
CA LEU A 251 21.22 -1.81 6.83
C LEU A 251 21.56 -1.09 5.51
N PRO A 252 22.77 -1.30 4.96
CA PRO A 252 23.16 -0.75 3.67
C PRO A 252 22.43 -1.46 2.52
N GLY A 253 22.62 -0.95 1.30
CA GLY A 253 22.10 -1.54 0.08
C GLY A 253 21.36 -0.54 -0.80
N VAL A 254 20.93 -0.98 -1.98
CA VAL A 254 20.17 -0.19 -2.97
C VAL A 254 18.75 -0.74 -3.08
N PRO A 255 17.73 0.09 -3.35
CA PRO A 255 16.36 -0.41 -3.52
C PRO A 255 16.29 -1.43 -4.65
N VAL A 256 15.60 -2.56 -4.43
CA VAL A 256 15.57 -3.65 -5.42
C VAL A 256 15.01 -3.21 -6.77
N GLU A 257 14.07 -2.25 -6.83
CA GLU A 257 13.52 -1.75 -8.10
C GLU A 257 14.52 -0.99 -8.98
N THR A 258 15.70 -0.64 -8.45
CA THR A 258 16.77 0.06 -9.18
C THR A 258 17.74 -0.90 -9.87
N LEU A 259 17.60 -2.22 -9.64
CA LEU A 259 18.46 -3.25 -10.24
C LEU A 259 18.16 -3.52 -11.72
N THR A 260 17.40 -2.65 -12.40
CA THR A 260 17.00 -2.85 -13.80
C THR A 260 18.18 -2.92 -14.76
N THR A 261 19.34 -2.38 -14.40
CA THR A 261 20.58 -2.45 -15.19
C THR A 261 21.62 -3.41 -14.62
N ALA A 262 21.31 -4.11 -13.52
CA ALA A 262 22.20 -5.13 -12.96
C ALA A 262 22.33 -6.33 -13.91
N PRO A 263 23.38 -7.18 -13.75
CA PRO A 263 23.51 -8.41 -14.52
C PRO A 263 22.24 -9.28 -14.42
N GLN A 264 21.88 -9.95 -15.52
CA GLN A 264 20.65 -10.78 -15.59
C GLN A 264 20.54 -11.76 -14.42
N GLU A 265 21.65 -12.43 -14.07
CA GLU A 265 21.72 -13.37 -12.95
C GLU A 265 21.33 -12.74 -11.61
N VAL A 266 21.71 -11.49 -11.35
CA VAL A 266 21.33 -10.76 -10.14
C VAL A 266 19.84 -10.44 -10.16
N ARG A 267 19.29 -9.99 -11.29
CA ARG A 267 17.87 -9.66 -11.46
C ARG A 267 16.99 -10.90 -11.26
N ASP A 268 17.36 -12.01 -11.90
CA ASP A 268 16.71 -13.31 -11.78
C ASP A 268 16.80 -13.85 -10.35
N GLY A 269 17.99 -13.75 -9.75
CA GLY A 269 18.25 -14.19 -8.38
C GLY A 269 17.43 -13.41 -7.35
N VAL A 270 17.31 -12.09 -7.48
CA VAL A 270 16.47 -11.27 -6.59
C VAL A 270 14.99 -11.63 -6.74
N ALA A 271 14.47 -11.69 -7.97
CA ALA A 271 13.07 -12.05 -8.21
C ALA A 271 12.74 -13.46 -7.67
N ARG A 272 13.59 -14.45 -7.97
CA ARG A 272 13.46 -15.83 -7.48
C ARG A 272 13.39 -15.88 -5.96
N ARG A 273 14.28 -15.17 -5.26
CA ARG A 273 14.33 -15.16 -3.79
C ARG A 273 13.09 -14.51 -3.19
N LEU A 274 12.62 -13.38 -3.75
CA LEU A 274 11.39 -12.74 -3.28
C LEU A 274 10.14 -13.60 -3.51
N ILE A 275 10.06 -14.33 -4.63
CA ILE A 275 8.99 -15.30 -4.89
C ILE A 275 9.07 -16.46 -3.88
N ALA A 276 10.26 -16.99 -3.61
CA ALA A 276 10.44 -18.01 -2.60
C ALA A 276 10.04 -17.52 -1.20
N LEU A 277 10.40 -16.28 -0.83
CA LEU A 277 10.01 -15.66 0.44
C LEU A 277 8.48 -15.57 0.57
N LEU A 278 7.78 -15.13 -0.48
CA LEU A 278 6.31 -15.07 -0.49
C LEU A 278 5.67 -16.43 -0.19
N LEU A 279 6.19 -17.50 -0.78
CA LEU A 279 5.69 -18.85 -0.55
C LEU A 279 5.94 -19.31 0.90
N ARG A 280 7.11 -18.99 1.46
CA ARG A 280 7.43 -19.28 2.86
C ARG A 280 6.57 -18.47 3.83
N GLU A 281 6.37 -17.18 3.57
CA GLU A 281 5.48 -16.32 4.35
C GLU A 281 4.06 -16.88 4.42
N LEU A 282 3.53 -17.36 3.29
CA LEU A 282 2.20 -17.94 3.22
C LEU A 282 2.13 -19.34 3.86
N PHE A 283 2.99 -20.27 3.44
CA PHE A 283 2.83 -21.69 3.72
C PHE A 283 3.64 -22.21 4.91
N GLU A 284 4.71 -21.52 5.31
CA GLU A 284 5.55 -21.89 6.46
C GLU A 284 5.27 -20.98 7.66
N PHE A 285 5.41 -19.67 7.47
CA PHE A 285 5.34 -18.69 8.57
C PHE A 285 3.89 -18.41 8.97
N ARG A 286 2.97 -18.49 8.00
CA ARG A 286 1.59 -17.98 8.10
C ARG A 286 1.57 -16.52 8.58
N LEU A 287 2.57 -15.77 8.12
CA LEU A 287 2.84 -14.39 8.48
C LEU A 287 3.39 -13.72 7.25
N ILE A 288 2.68 -12.72 6.75
CA ILE A 288 2.95 -12.11 5.45
C ILE A 288 3.17 -10.62 5.64
N GLN A 289 4.28 -10.10 5.11
CA GLN A 289 4.46 -8.66 4.93
C GLN A 289 3.62 -8.22 3.71
N THR A 290 2.41 -7.68 3.94
CA THR A 290 1.42 -7.47 2.86
C THR A 290 1.58 -6.16 2.08
N ASP A 291 2.56 -5.32 2.43
CA ASP A 291 2.84 -4.07 1.70
C ASP A 291 3.37 -4.39 0.28
N PRO A 292 2.72 -3.92 -0.80
CA PRO A 292 3.22 -4.10 -2.15
C PRO A 292 4.36 -3.12 -2.50
N ASN A 293 4.80 -2.27 -1.58
CA ASN A 293 5.88 -1.32 -1.83
C ASN A 293 7.27 -1.94 -1.70
N PHE A 294 7.81 -2.39 -2.83
CA PHE A 294 9.15 -2.99 -2.89
C PHE A 294 10.31 -2.02 -2.67
N ALA A 295 10.07 -0.71 -2.56
CA ALA A 295 11.10 0.26 -2.16
C ALA A 295 11.67 0.00 -0.75
N ASN A 296 10.91 -0.75 0.07
CA ASN A 296 11.32 -1.20 1.41
C ASN A 296 12.20 -2.47 1.40
N TYR A 297 12.51 -3.00 0.22
CA TYR A 297 13.41 -4.12 0.02
C TYR A 297 14.71 -3.59 -0.57
N ARG A 298 15.83 -3.85 0.09
CA ARG A 298 17.15 -3.38 -0.37
C ARG A 298 18.07 -4.54 -0.67
N TYR A 299 18.70 -4.51 -1.82
CA TYR A 299 19.75 -5.44 -2.20
C TYR A 299 21.11 -4.88 -1.79
N ASP A 300 21.89 -5.68 -1.07
CA ASP A 300 23.28 -5.37 -0.77
C ASP A 300 24.19 -6.07 -1.80
N PRO A 301 24.87 -5.32 -2.69
CA PRO A 301 25.76 -5.91 -3.68
C PRO A 301 27.00 -6.59 -3.10
N GLU A 302 27.42 -6.22 -1.88
CA GLU A 302 28.61 -6.81 -1.24
C GLU A 302 28.33 -8.20 -0.69
N THR A 303 27.17 -8.37 -0.05
CA THR A 303 26.78 -9.65 0.58
C THR A 303 25.84 -10.48 -0.30
N GLY A 304 25.20 -9.88 -1.30
CA GLY A 304 24.18 -10.51 -2.12
C GLY A 304 22.84 -10.75 -1.41
N ARG A 305 22.68 -10.23 -0.17
CA ARG A 305 21.47 -10.38 0.66
C ARG A 305 20.43 -9.29 0.38
N ILE A 306 19.18 -9.61 0.70
CA ILE A 306 18.05 -8.69 0.60
C ILE A 306 17.60 -8.29 2.02
N SER A 307 17.67 -7.00 2.32
CA SER A 307 17.17 -6.41 3.55
C SER A 307 15.68 -6.11 3.44
N LEU A 308 14.90 -6.51 4.45
CA LEU A 308 13.47 -6.24 4.57
C LEU A 308 13.23 -5.17 5.64
N LEU A 309 12.68 -4.00 5.29
CA LEU A 309 12.73 -2.82 6.20
C LEU A 309 11.39 -2.37 6.82
N ASP A 310 10.24 -2.69 6.22
CA ASP A 310 8.94 -2.17 6.67
C ASP A 310 7.97 -3.30 6.99
N PHE A 311 7.56 -3.37 8.25
CA PHE A 311 6.66 -4.42 8.75
C PHE A 311 5.32 -3.87 9.21
N GLY A 312 5.00 -2.60 8.88
CA GLY A 312 3.75 -1.94 9.29
C GLY A 312 2.51 -2.71 8.83
N ALA A 313 2.53 -3.19 7.59
CA ALA A 313 1.46 -3.99 7.00
C ALA A 313 1.71 -5.51 7.12
N THR A 314 2.20 -5.99 8.26
CA THR A 314 2.33 -7.43 8.52
C THR A 314 1.03 -8.03 9.03
N ARG A 315 0.63 -9.19 8.49
CA ARG A 315 -0.60 -9.90 8.85
C ARG A 315 -0.36 -11.39 9.06
N ALA A 316 -0.97 -11.95 10.10
CA ALA A 316 -0.98 -13.38 10.35
C ALA A 316 -2.17 -14.03 9.65
N PHE A 317 -1.93 -15.12 8.92
CA PHE A 317 -2.97 -15.81 8.16
C PHE A 317 -3.47 -17.04 8.96
N PRO A 318 -4.79 -17.21 9.13
CA PRO A 318 -5.33 -18.39 9.81
C PRO A 318 -4.94 -19.70 9.11
N ALA A 319 -4.68 -20.74 9.90
CA ALA A 319 -4.30 -22.05 9.36
C ALA A 319 -5.31 -22.63 8.35
N PRO A 320 -6.64 -22.52 8.56
CA PRO A 320 -7.63 -22.99 7.58
C PRO A 320 -7.52 -22.24 6.24
N LEU A 321 -7.34 -20.92 6.27
CA LEU A 321 -7.19 -20.11 5.06
C LEU A 321 -5.92 -20.48 4.29
N VAL A 322 -4.80 -20.73 4.99
CA VAL A 322 -3.56 -21.20 4.36
C VAL A 322 -3.73 -22.59 3.73
N ALA A 323 -4.51 -23.48 4.35
CA ALA A 323 -4.84 -24.77 3.77
C ALA A 323 -5.70 -24.60 2.50
N ASP A 324 -6.65 -23.67 2.49
CA ASP A 324 -7.43 -23.33 1.30
C ASP A 324 -6.56 -22.82 0.15
N PHE A 325 -5.62 -21.91 0.43
CA PHE A 325 -4.64 -21.46 -0.57
C PHE A 325 -3.76 -22.59 -1.09
N ARG A 326 -3.41 -23.55 -0.22
CA ARG A 326 -2.65 -24.73 -0.63
C ARG A 326 -3.46 -25.57 -1.60
N ASP A 327 -4.70 -25.92 -1.24
CA ASP A 327 -5.58 -26.70 -2.12
C ASP A 327 -5.87 -25.98 -3.44
N LEU A 328 -5.99 -24.65 -3.43
CA LEU A 328 -6.13 -23.85 -4.64
C LEU A 328 -4.87 -23.95 -5.52
N LEU A 329 -3.67 -23.86 -4.95
CA LEU A 329 -2.41 -24.06 -5.69
C LEU A 329 -2.35 -25.46 -6.32
N ARG A 330 -2.75 -26.50 -5.58
CA ARG A 330 -2.82 -27.88 -6.10
C ARG A 330 -3.76 -27.99 -7.29
N ALA A 331 -4.98 -27.48 -7.13
CA ALA A 331 -6.00 -27.53 -8.16
C ALA A 331 -5.56 -26.78 -9.43
N GLY A 332 -4.96 -25.60 -9.26
CA GLY A 332 -4.42 -24.80 -10.36
C GLY A 332 -3.30 -25.51 -11.12
N LEU A 333 -2.34 -26.11 -10.41
CA LEU A 333 -1.23 -26.85 -11.03
C LEU A 333 -1.69 -28.15 -11.72
N ALA A 334 -2.75 -28.79 -11.20
CA ALA A 334 -3.35 -29.99 -11.80
C ALA A 334 -4.30 -29.68 -12.98
N GLY A 335 -4.67 -28.41 -13.20
CA GLY A 335 -5.72 -28.04 -14.15
C GLY A 335 -7.12 -28.54 -13.74
N ASP A 336 -7.34 -28.86 -12.46
CA ASP A 336 -8.63 -29.31 -11.96
C ASP A 336 -9.55 -28.12 -11.71
N ARG A 337 -10.26 -27.72 -12.77
CA ARG A 337 -11.19 -26.59 -12.75
C ARG A 337 -12.31 -26.74 -11.70
N LYS A 338 -12.74 -27.98 -11.40
CA LYS A 338 -13.79 -28.23 -10.40
C LYS A 338 -13.25 -28.03 -8.98
N ALA A 339 -12.07 -28.56 -8.69
CA ALA A 339 -11.39 -28.33 -7.43
C ALA A 339 -11.08 -26.84 -7.24
N MET A 340 -10.61 -26.17 -8.29
CA MET A 340 -10.30 -24.73 -8.28
C MET A 340 -11.53 -23.88 -7.97
N ARG A 341 -12.68 -24.16 -8.59
CA ARG A 341 -13.95 -23.51 -8.23
C ARG A 341 -14.28 -23.70 -6.75
N THR A 342 -14.17 -24.94 -6.27
CA THR A 342 -14.53 -25.29 -4.90
C THR A 342 -13.66 -24.53 -3.90
N THR A 343 -12.34 -24.55 -4.07
CA THR A 343 -11.40 -23.89 -3.17
C THR A 343 -11.47 -22.37 -3.28
N ALA A 344 -11.61 -21.81 -4.48
CA ALA A 344 -11.80 -20.37 -4.68
C ALA A 344 -13.08 -19.84 -4.02
N THR A 345 -14.14 -20.66 -3.97
CA THR A 345 -15.37 -20.32 -3.24
C THR A 345 -15.14 -20.35 -1.72
N ARG A 346 -14.41 -21.34 -1.18
CA ARG A 346 -14.04 -21.37 0.26
C ARG A 346 -13.21 -20.14 0.69
N ILE A 347 -12.29 -19.71 -0.18
CA ILE A 347 -11.45 -18.51 0.05
C ILE A 347 -12.29 -17.22 -0.04
N GLY A 348 -13.43 -17.26 -0.72
CA GLY A 348 -14.28 -16.09 -0.98
C GLY A 348 -13.88 -15.29 -2.23
N TYR A 349 -13.09 -15.86 -3.14
CA TYR A 349 -12.88 -15.27 -4.47
C TYR A 349 -14.09 -15.42 -5.39
N LEU A 350 -14.90 -16.47 -5.16
CA LEU A 350 -16.10 -16.76 -5.90
C LEU A 350 -17.29 -16.87 -4.95
N SER A 351 -18.49 -16.61 -5.46
CA SER A 351 -19.75 -16.90 -4.77
C SER A 351 -20.54 -17.97 -5.53
N ASP A 352 -21.33 -18.75 -4.79
CA ASP A 352 -22.15 -19.83 -5.35
C ASP A 352 -23.29 -19.34 -6.24
N ASP A 353 -23.69 -18.07 -6.10
CA ASP A 353 -24.75 -17.41 -6.86
C ASP A 353 -24.27 -16.78 -8.18
N LEU A 354 -22.97 -16.90 -8.51
CA LEU A 354 -22.42 -16.33 -9.73
C LEU A 354 -23.06 -16.96 -10.99
N PRO A 355 -23.54 -16.14 -11.95
CA PRO A 355 -24.06 -16.65 -13.22
C PRO A 355 -23.01 -17.50 -13.95
N PRO A 356 -23.41 -18.59 -14.64
CA PRO A 356 -22.47 -19.50 -15.28
C PRO A 356 -21.45 -18.85 -16.24
N PRO A 357 -21.81 -17.85 -17.08
CA PRO A 357 -20.83 -17.18 -17.93
C PRO A 357 -19.76 -16.43 -17.13
N ARG A 358 -20.14 -15.79 -16.02
CA ARG A 358 -19.19 -15.04 -15.17
C ARG A 358 -18.28 -15.95 -14.37
N LEU A 359 -18.84 -17.02 -13.84
CA LEU A 359 -18.04 -18.07 -13.20
C LEU A 359 -17.00 -18.63 -14.16
N ALA A 360 -17.36 -18.86 -15.43
CA ALA A 360 -16.42 -19.31 -16.44
C ALA A 360 -15.29 -18.29 -16.67
N THR A 361 -15.60 -17.01 -16.85
CA THR A 361 -14.58 -15.96 -17.00
C THR A 361 -13.61 -15.89 -15.83
N LEU A 362 -14.11 -15.92 -14.59
CA LEU A 362 -13.24 -15.86 -13.41
C LEU A 362 -12.33 -17.09 -13.30
N LEU A 363 -12.84 -18.28 -13.61
CA LEU A 363 -12.03 -19.50 -13.65
C LEU A 363 -10.99 -19.45 -14.78
N ASP A 364 -11.31 -18.88 -15.94
CA ASP A 364 -10.35 -18.66 -17.04
C ASP A 364 -9.22 -17.71 -16.60
N MET A 365 -9.55 -16.62 -15.89
CA MET A 365 -8.57 -15.72 -15.30
C MET A 365 -7.64 -16.43 -14.32
N MET A 366 -8.19 -17.29 -13.46
CA MET A 366 -7.40 -18.06 -12.50
C MET A 366 -6.47 -19.06 -13.21
N GLU A 367 -6.96 -19.78 -14.23
CA GLU A 367 -6.13 -20.69 -15.03
C GLU A 367 -4.98 -19.95 -15.72
N MET A 368 -5.22 -18.75 -16.26
CA MET A 368 -4.16 -17.92 -16.82
C MET A 368 -3.08 -17.55 -15.79
N CYS A 369 -3.46 -17.30 -14.53
CA CYS A 369 -2.52 -17.03 -13.44
C CYS A 369 -1.71 -18.27 -13.02
N PHE A 370 -2.30 -19.46 -13.09
CA PHE A 370 -1.62 -20.72 -12.75
C PHE A 370 -0.74 -21.26 -13.88
N ALA A 371 -1.05 -20.94 -15.15
CA ALA A 371 -0.32 -21.47 -16.30
C ALA A 371 1.20 -21.24 -16.25
N PRO A 372 1.74 -20.07 -15.84
CA PRO A 372 3.18 -19.88 -15.65
C PRO A 372 3.82 -20.80 -14.60
N LEU A 373 3.07 -21.18 -13.57
CA LEU A 373 3.57 -21.96 -12.45
C LEU A 373 3.80 -23.43 -12.81
N GLY A 374 3.13 -23.92 -13.85
CA GLY A 374 3.27 -25.29 -14.36
C GLY A 374 4.38 -25.48 -15.39
N GLN A 375 5.06 -24.41 -15.83
CA GLN A 375 6.07 -24.48 -16.89
C GLN A 375 7.43 -24.96 -16.38
N ASP A 376 8.11 -25.79 -17.18
CA ASP A 376 9.48 -26.23 -16.90
C ASP A 376 10.53 -25.18 -17.28
N ALA A 377 10.25 -24.38 -18.31
CA ALA A 377 11.11 -23.29 -18.74
C ALA A 377 11.00 -22.09 -17.79
N PRO A 378 12.07 -21.27 -17.63
CA PRO A 378 11.97 -20.00 -16.93
C PRO A 378 10.90 -19.10 -17.54
N PHE A 379 10.01 -18.59 -16.70
CA PHE A 379 9.00 -17.62 -17.09
C PHE A 379 9.63 -16.23 -17.22
N ASP A 380 9.54 -15.61 -18.40
CA ASP A 380 10.00 -14.26 -18.67
C ASP A 380 8.88 -13.26 -18.34
N PHE A 381 9.03 -12.57 -17.21
CA PHE A 381 8.00 -11.65 -16.71
C PHE A 381 7.84 -10.40 -17.58
N ALA A 382 8.90 -9.95 -18.23
CA ALA A 382 8.87 -8.74 -19.07
C ALA A 382 8.30 -9.01 -20.45
N ALA A 383 8.48 -10.22 -20.98
CA ALA A 383 7.95 -10.63 -22.27
C ALA A 383 6.48 -11.10 -22.22
N SER A 384 5.93 -11.33 -21.02
CA SER A 384 4.58 -11.88 -20.88
C SER A 384 3.48 -10.83 -21.05
N ASP A 385 2.45 -11.20 -21.81
CA ASP A 385 1.21 -10.42 -22.01
C ASP A 385 0.15 -10.67 -20.92
N LEU A 386 0.46 -11.49 -19.91
CA LEU A 386 -0.48 -11.90 -18.87
C LEU A 386 -1.17 -10.72 -18.16
N PRO A 387 -0.47 -9.65 -17.72
CA PRO A 387 -1.13 -8.52 -17.08
C PRO A 387 -2.12 -7.80 -18.01
N ALA A 388 -1.79 -7.67 -19.29
CA ALA A 388 -2.64 -7.02 -20.28
C ALA A 388 -3.92 -7.86 -20.51
N ARG A 389 -3.78 -9.18 -20.66
CA ARG A 389 -4.92 -10.11 -20.80
C ARG A 389 -5.83 -10.14 -19.57
N LEU A 390 -5.24 -10.13 -18.37
CA LEU A 390 -6.01 -10.06 -17.13
C LEU A 390 -6.78 -8.74 -17.01
N THR A 391 -6.14 -7.62 -17.39
CA THR A 391 -6.79 -6.29 -17.38
C THR A 391 -7.91 -6.23 -18.41
N GLU A 392 -7.72 -6.76 -19.61
CA GLU A 392 -8.75 -6.81 -20.66
C GLU A 392 -9.98 -7.61 -20.19
N GLN A 393 -9.77 -8.78 -19.59
CA GLN A 393 -10.85 -9.58 -19.03
C GLN A 393 -11.52 -8.92 -17.82
N ALA A 394 -10.76 -8.26 -16.94
CA ALA A 394 -11.31 -7.51 -15.81
C ALA A 394 -12.18 -6.33 -16.27
N VAL A 395 -11.74 -5.57 -17.28
CA VAL A 395 -12.53 -4.47 -17.87
C VAL A 395 -13.78 -4.99 -18.58
N ALA A 396 -13.69 -6.13 -19.28
CA ALA A 396 -14.86 -6.77 -19.87
C ALA A 396 -15.86 -7.21 -18.78
N PHE A 397 -15.36 -7.69 -17.64
CA PHE A 397 -16.15 -8.10 -16.48
C PHE A 397 -16.82 -6.92 -15.76
N GLY A 398 -16.10 -5.82 -15.50
CA GLY A 398 -16.60 -4.65 -14.75
C GLY A 398 -17.65 -3.80 -15.48
N ARG A 399 -17.84 -3.98 -16.79
CA ARG A 399 -18.89 -3.30 -17.57
C ARG A 399 -20.30 -3.85 -17.27
N GLU A 400 -20.40 -5.03 -16.69
CA GLU A 400 -21.66 -5.63 -16.28
C GLU A 400 -21.94 -5.30 -14.80
N ARG A 401 -22.99 -4.53 -14.53
CA ARG A 401 -23.28 -3.84 -13.25
C ARG A 401 -23.60 -4.71 -12.02
N ASP A 402 -23.33 -6.01 -12.00
CA ASP A 402 -23.56 -6.81 -10.79
C ASP A 402 -22.27 -7.02 -10.00
N ILE A 403 -22.35 -6.67 -8.72
CA ILE A 403 -21.27 -6.61 -7.74
C ILE A 403 -20.77 -8.03 -7.49
N ALA A 404 -19.54 -8.34 -7.95
CA ALA A 404 -18.85 -9.54 -7.49
C ALA A 404 -18.66 -9.45 -5.95
N PRO A 405 -18.70 -10.58 -5.23
CA PRO A 405 -18.39 -10.57 -3.79
C PRO A 405 -17.00 -9.96 -3.60
N VAL A 406 -16.89 -9.00 -2.68
CA VAL A 406 -15.58 -8.49 -2.26
C VAL A 406 -14.88 -9.61 -1.50
N PRO A 407 -13.73 -10.12 -1.99
CA PRO A 407 -13.02 -11.18 -1.29
C PRO A 407 -12.64 -10.75 0.14
N PRO A 408 -12.42 -11.70 1.06
CA PRO A 408 -11.92 -11.38 2.38
C PRO A 408 -10.65 -10.54 2.30
N THR A 409 -10.49 -9.60 3.24
CA THR A 409 -9.41 -8.60 3.22
C THR A 409 -8.03 -9.24 3.09
N ASP A 410 -7.78 -10.36 3.78
CA ASP A 410 -6.51 -11.09 3.72
C ASP A 410 -6.22 -11.66 2.31
N ALA A 411 -7.25 -12.14 1.60
CA ALA A 411 -7.10 -12.63 0.25
C ALA A 411 -6.74 -11.49 -0.73
N LEU A 412 -7.35 -10.31 -0.55
CA LEU A 412 -7.01 -9.10 -1.31
C LEU A 412 -5.57 -8.63 -1.05
N PHE A 413 -5.11 -8.65 0.21
CA PHE A 413 -3.72 -8.32 0.54
C PHE A 413 -2.73 -9.29 -0.10
N LEU A 414 -3.03 -10.60 -0.10
CA LEU A 414 -2.19 -11.60 -0.75
C LEU A 414 -2.13 -11.38 -2.27
N GLN A 415 -3.28 -11.18 -2.93
CA GLN A 415 -3.33 -10.89 -4.36
C GLN A 415 -2.51 -9.64 -4.72
N ARG A 416 -2.60 -8.58 -3.91
CA ARG A 416 -1.80 -7.36 -4.10
C ARG A 416 -0.31 -7.61 -4.00
N LYS A 417 0.13 -8.40 -3.03
CA LYS A 417 1.53 -8.76 -2.89
C LYS A 417 2.03 -9.58 -4.08
N VAL A 418 1.25 -10.57 -4.53
CA VAL A 418 1.55 -11.37 -5.73
C VAL A 418 1.66 -10.48 -6.97
N ALA A 419 0.68 -9.60 -7.19
CA ALA A 419 0.65 -8.68 -8.33
C ALA A 419 1.83 -7.70 -8.29
N GLY A 420 2.12 -7.11 -7.13
CA GLY A 420 3.27 -6.22 -6.96
C GLY A 420 4.59 -6.93 -7.25
N LEU A 421 4.74 -8.18 -6.79
CA LEU A 421 5.94 -8.98 -7.03
C LEU A 421 6.10 -9.34 -8.51
N TYR A 422 4.99 -9.67 -9.18
CA TYR A 422 4.98 -9.86 -10.63
C TYR A 422 5.47 -8.61 -11.35
N LEU A 423 4.92 -7.44 -11.02
CA LEU A 423 5.29 -6.17 -11.66
C LEU A 423 6.75 -5.79 -11.37
N LEU A 424 7.26 -6.07 -10.17
CA LEU A 424 8.67 -5.93 -9.86
C LEU A 424 9.53 -6.84 -10.75
N ALA A 425 9.20 -8.14 -10.83
CA ALA A 425 9.94 -9.10 -11.64
C ALA A 425 9.92 -8.70 -13.14
N ALA A 426 8.78 -8.23 -13.65
CA ALA A 426 8.65 -7.69 -15.01
C ALA A 426 9.53 -6.45 -15.21
N ARG A 427 9.50 -5.49 -14.27
CA ARG A 427 10.36 -4.30 -14.30
C ARG A 427 11.85 -4.65 -14.31
N LEU A 428 12.23 -5.68 -13.57
CA LEU A 428 13.60 -6.19 -13.53
C LEU A 428 13.98 -6.99 -14.79
N GLY A 429 13.05 -7.30 -15.68
CA GLY A 429 13.32 -8.20 -16.81
C GLY A 429 13.74 -9.59 -16.34
N ALA A 430 13.19 -10.04 -15.21
CA ALA A 430 13.58 -11.29 -14.58
C ALA A 430 13.00 -12.51 -15.31
N ARG A 431 13.76 -13.60 -15.31
CA ARG A 431 13.41 -14.92 -15.82
C ARG A 431 13.56 -15.93 -14.72
N VAL A 432 12.47 -16.55 -14.30
CA VAL A 432 12.48 -17.46 -13.13
C VAL A 432 11.78 -18.76 -13.45
N ALA A 433 12.42 -19.89 -13.16
CA ALA A 433 11.75 -21.18 -13.16
C ALA A 433 10.81 -21.25 -11.94
N LEU A 434 9.50 -21.14 -12.17
CA LEU A 434 8.50 -21.03 -11.10
C LEU A 434 8.10 -22.39 -10.53
N ARG A 435 8.01 -23.42 -11.37
CA ARG A 435 7.58 -24.77 -10.97
C ARG A 435 8.38 -25.34 -9.78
N PRO A 436 9.73 -25.27 -9.74
CA PRO A 436 10.49 -25.76 -8.60
C PRO A 436 10.21 -25.01 -7.29
N LEU A 437 9.80 -23.73 -7.37
CA LEU A 437 9.49 -22.93 -6.18
C LEU A 437 8.16 -23.33 -5.55
N VAL A 438 7.14 -23.60 -6.38
CA VAL A 438 5.77 -23.90 -5.92
C VAL A 438 5.54 -25.37 -5.59
N THR A 439 6.27 -26.29 -6.22
CA THR A 439 6.09 -27.75 -6.06
C THR A 439 6.17 -28.23 -4.60
N PRO A 440 7.09 -27.73 -3.74
CA PRO A 440 7.15 -28.15 -2.33
C PRO A 440 5.88 -27.83 -1.52
N TYR A 441 5.04 -26.93 -2.01
CA TYR A 441 3.82 -26.49 -1.35
C TYR A 441 2.55 -27.09 -1.97
N ALA A 442 2.68 -27.73 -3.13
CA ALA A 442 1.57 -28.35 -3.86
C ALA A 442 1.21 -29.75 -3.34
#